data_AF-A0AAU3KL77-F1
#
_entry.id   AF-A0AAU3KL77-F1
#
_cell.length_a   1.000
_cell.length_b   1.000
_cell.length_c   1.000
_cell.angle_alpha   90.00
_cell.angle_beta   90.00
_cell.angle_gamma   90.00
#
_symmetry.space_group_name_H-M   'P 1'
#
loop_
_entity.id
_entity.type
_entity.pdbx_description
1 polymer ?
#
loop_
_entity_poly.entity_id
_entity_poly.type
_entity_poly.pdbx_seq_one_letter_code
_entity_poly.pdbx_strand_id
1 'polypeptide(L)'
;MTQLAAEVIGADAERAAGERWHPLVRMGFRFGFVFLGIGMAGVWLTYALLRSFGLPQRTVTAVAEWTALHPLTDVVGAHLFGVRIDYTPTGSGDTAAQWVSVFTWLLVAVVVTAVWSVPDRRRPDYSRLYEWFRLLSRAALVSALLLYGMVKLLPSQMSFGLDRLV
;
A
#
# COMPACT_ATOMS: atom_id res chain seq x y z
N MET A 1 -9.25 -26.95 -40.60
CA MET A 1 -9.65 -25.98 -39.54
C MET A 1 -9.90 -26.66 -38.20
N THR A 2 -10.57 -27.80 -38.12
CA THR A 2 -10.93 -28.49 -36.85
C THR A 2 -9.72 -28.98 -36.05
N GLN A 3 -8.64 -29.38 -36.71
CA GLN A 3 -7.42 -29.89 -36.08
C GLN A 3 -6.60 -28.77 -35.41
N LEU A 4 -6.53 -27.60 -36.05
CA LEU A 4 -5.88 -26.40 -35.51
C LEU A 4 -6.62 -25.88 -34.27
N ALA A 5 -7.96 -25.92 -34.28
CA ALA A 5 -8.77 -25.53 -33.14
C ALA A 5 -8.59 -26.48 -31.94
N ALA A 6 -8.51 -27.80 -32.18
CA ALA A 6 -8.27 -28.78 -31.13
C ALA A 6 -6.86 -28.65 -30.52
N GLU A 7 -5.85 -28.34 -31.34
CA GLU A 7 -4.47 -28.14 -30.90
C GLU A 7 -4.31 -26.87 -30.06
N VAL A 8 -4.98 -25.76 -30.45
CA VAL A 8 -5.02 -24.53 -29.64
C VAL A 8 -5.73 -24.75 -28.30
N ILE A 9 -6.87 -25.45 -28.29
CA ILE A 9 -7.60 -25.77 -27.06
C ILE A 9 -6.77 -26.67 -26.12
N GLY A 10 -6.03 -27.64 -26.68
CA GLY A 10 -5.13 -28.50 -25.93
C GLY A 10 -3.95 -27.74 -25.31
N ALA A 11 -3.33 -26.85 -26.09
CA ALA A 11 -2.21 -26.02 -25.62
C ALA A 11 -2.65 -25.00 -24.54
N ASP A 12 -3.86 -24.44 -24.65
CA ASP A 12 -4.41 -23.54 -23.64
C ASP A 12 -4.80 -24.29 -22.34
N ALA A 13 -5.28 -25.53 -22.46
CA ALA A 13 -5.54 -26.40 -21.30
C ALA A 13 -4.25 -26.83 -20.59
N GLU A 14 -3.17 -27.12 -21.33
CA GLU A 14 -1.86 -27.45 -20.76
C GLU A 14 -1.18 -26.22 -20.11
N ARG A 15 -1.29 -25.03 -20.70
CA ARG A 15 -0.83 -23.77 -20.08
C ARG A 15 -1.60 -23.48 -18.79
N ALA A 16 -2.93 -23.64 -18.80
CA ALA A 16 -3.76 -23.47 -17.62
C ALA A 16 -3.47 -24.50 -16.51
N ALA A 17 -3.02 -25.71 -16.88
CA ALA A 17 -2.57 -26.72 -15.92
C ALA A 17 -1.20 -26.38 -15.31
N GLY A 18 -0.31 -25.72 -16.07
CA GLY A 18 1.00 -25.23 -15.63
C GLY A 18 1.01 -23.89 -14.86
N GLU A 19 -0.12 -23.19 -14.82
CA GLU A 19 -0.25 -21.83 -14.25
C GLU A 19 -0.60 -21.76 -12.76
N ARG A 20 -0.69 -22.90 -12.06
CA ARG A 20 -1.08 -22.92 -10.65
C ARG A 20 0.04 -22.40 -9.75
N TRP A 21 -0.25 -21.34 -9.00
CA TRP A 21 0.73 -20.75 -8.10
C TRP A 21 1.01 -21.64 -6.90
N HIS A 22 2.30 -21.78 -6.57
CA HIS A 22 2.72 -22.45 -5.35
C HIS A 22 2.01 -21.83 -4.13
N PRO A 23 1.54 -22.61 -3.13
CA PRO A 23 0.79 -22.09 -1.99
C PRO A 23 1.46 -20.92 -1.26
N LEU A 24 2.79 -20.98 -1.11
CA LEU A 24 3.57 -19.89 -0.50
C LEU A 24 3.52 -18.59 -1.31
N VAL A 25 3.55 -18.68 -2.64
CA VAL A 25 3.44 -17.50 -3.52
C VAL A 25 2.04 -16.88 -3.41
N ARG A 26 1.00 -17.71 -3.31
CA ARG A 26 -0.37 -17.23 -3.06
C ARG A 26 -0.49 -16.51 -1.72
N MET A 27 0.12 -17.06 -0.67
CA MET A 27 0.11 -16.44 0.67
C MET A 27 0.90 -15.13 0.69
N GLY A 28 2.10 -15.13 0.10
CA GLY A 28 2.94 -13.92 -0.03
C GLY A 28 2.25 -12.84 -0.86
N PHE A 29 1.54 -13.22 -1.93
CA PHE A 29 0.75 -12.28 -2.72
C PHE A 29 -0.40 -11.68 -1.92
N ARG A 30 -1.21 -12.48 -1.21
CA ARG A 30 -2.30 -11.96 -0.37
C ARG A 30 -1.78 -10.98 0.67
N PHE A 31 -0.70 -11.35 1.36
CA PHE A 31 -0.05 -10.48 2.33
C PHE A 31 0.46 -9.18 1.70
N GLY A 32 1.23 -9.27 0.61
CA GLY A 32 1.75 -8.10 -0.09
C GLY A 32 0.65 -7.22 -0.67
N PHE A 33 -0.43 -7.81 -1.17
CA PHE A 33 -1.58 -7.08 -1.67
C PHE A 33 -2.28 -6.28 -0.57
N VAL A 34 -2.48 -6.87 0.62
CA VAL A 34 -3.10 -6.16 1.74
C VAL A 34 -2.16 -5.11 2.31
N PHE A 35 -0.90 -5.47 2.60
CA PHE A 35 0.05 -4.56 3.21
C PHE A 35 0.50 -3.45 2.26
N LEU A 36 1.15 -3.81 1.15
CA LEU A 36 1.71 -2.84 0.20
C LEU A 36 0.62 -2.25 -0.70
N GLY A 37 -0.33 -3.07 -1.15
CA GLY A 37 -1.36 -2.64 -2.09
C GLY A 37 -2.40 -1.76 -1.41
N ILE A 38 -3.10 -2.28 -0.42
CA ILE A 38 -4.17 -1.54 0.28
C ILE A 38 -3.56 -0.56 1.29
N GLY A 39 -2.75 -1.06 2.22
CA GLY A 39 -2.27 -0.29 3.38
C GLY A 39 -1.24 0.81 3.08
N MET A 40 -0.47 0.68 1.99
CA MET A 40 0.53 1.69 1.59
C MET A 40 0.12 2.43 0.32
N ALA A 41 0.13 1.75 -0.83
CA ALA A 41 -0.13 2.36 -2.13
C ALA A 41 -1.57 2.90 -2.24
N GLY A 42 -2.56 2.15 -1.76
CA GLY A 42 -3.96 2.52 -1.77
C GLY A 42 -4.24 3.74 -0.88
N VAL A 43 -3.71 3.75 0.34
CA VAL A 43 -3.81 4.90 1.26
C VAL A 43 -3.16 6.14 0.64
N TRP A 44 -1.94 6.02 0.11
CA TRP A 44 -1.23 7.12 -0.55
C TRP A 44 -2.03 7.71 -1.71
N LEU A 45 -2.51 6.86 -2.62
CA LEU A 45 -3.26 7.30 -3.80
C LEU A 45 -4.61 7.89 -3.43
N THR A 46 -5.29 7.33 -2.42
CA THR A 46 -6.54 7.90 -1.90
C THR A 46 -6.30 9.33 -1.43
N TYR A 47 -5.29 9.53 -0.58
CA TYR A 47 -4.93 10.87 -0.11
C TYR A 47 -4.56 11.82 -1.25
N ALA A 48 -3.73 11.37 -2.19
CA ALA A 48 -3.34 12.17 -3.36
C ALA A 48 -4.55 12.60 -4.20
N LEU A 49 -5.46 11.67 -4.51
CA LEU A 49 -6.65 11.93 -5.30
C LEU A 49 -7.61 12.89 -4.59
N LEU A 50 -7.89 12.69 -3.30
CA LEU A 50 -8.79 13.57 -2.55
C LEU A 50 -8.30 15.03 -2.55
N ARG A 51 -6.97 15.24 -2.44
CA ARG A 51 -6.38 16.58 -2.56
C ARG A 51 -6.45 17.12 -3.99
N SER A 52 -6.19 16.30 -5.01
CA SER A 52 -6.27 16.70 -6.41
C SER A 52 -7.68 17.11 -6.84
N PHE A 53 -8.72 16.51 -6.24
CA PHE A 53 -10.11 16.91 -6.47
C PHE A 53 -10.56 18.15 -5.66
N GLY A 54 -9.66 18.77 -4.90
CA GLY A 54 -9.94 20.01 -4.16
C GLY A 54 -10.90 19.82 -2.98
N LEU A 55 -10.96 18.62 -2.39
CA LEU A 55 -11.81 18.37 -1.24
C LEU A 55 -11.33 19.18 -0.01
N PRO A 56 -12.26 19.55 0.90
CA PRO A 56 -11.91 20.28 2.11
C PRO A 56 -10.86 19.53 2.94
N GLN A 57 -9.88 20.26 3.49
CA GLN A 57 -8.78 19.67 4.26
C GLN A 57 -9.28 18.77 5.40
N ARG A 58 -10.37 19.15 6.09
CA ARG A 58 -11.01 18.32 7.14
C ARG A 58 -11.45 16.94 6.66
N THR A 59 -11.94 16.84 5.42
CA THR A 59 -12.39 15.58 4.82
C THR A 59 -11.17 14.73 4.48
N VAL A 60 -10.16 15.37 3.90
CA VAL A 60 -8.90 14.71 3.54
C VAL A 60 -8.23 14.13 4.80
N THR A 61 -8.13 14.90 5.88
CA THR A 61 -7.52 14.44 7.14
C THR A 61 -8.36 13.36 7.82
N ALA A 62 -9.69 13.50 7.87
CA ALA A 62 -10.55 12.46 8.43
C ALA A 62 -10.39 11.12 7.68
N VAL A 63 -10.32 11.14 6.34
CA VAL A 63 -10.07 9.92 5.57
C VAL A 63 -8.65 9.40 5.82
N ALA A 64 -7.66 10.28 5.92
CA ALA A 64 -6.28 9.89 6.21
C ALA A 64 -6.17 9.18 7.58
N GLU A 65 -6.81 9.71 8.62
CA GLU A 65 -6.81 9.12 9.97
C GLU A 65 -7.43 7.72 9.98
N TRP A 66 -8.58 7.55 9.32
CA TRP A 66 -9.25 6.26 9.20
C TRP A 66 -8.44 5.26 8.38
N THR A 67 -7.88 5.68 7.25
CA THR A 67 -7.09 4.81 6.37
C THR A 67 -5.69 4.49 6.93
N ALA A 68 -5.14 5.33 7.79
CA ALA A 68 -3.96 5.04 8.61
C ALA A 68 -4.28 4.21 9.86
N LEU A 69 -5.54 3.79 10.04
CA LEU A 69 -5.99 2.96 11.15
C LEU A 69 -5.70 3.59 12.53
N HIS A 70 -5.85 4.92 12.70
CA HIS A 70 -5.54 5.59 13.96
C HIS A 70 -6.16 4.93 15.20
N PRO A 71 -7.46 4.57 15.21
CA PRO A 71 -8.05 3.93 16.39
C PRO A 71 -7.37 2.60 16.76
N LEU A 72 -6.96 1.81 15.77
CA LEU A 72 -6.26 0.56 16.01
C LEU A 72 -4.79 0.80 16.36
N THR A 73 -4.18 1.81 15.75
CA THR A 73 -2.81 2.27 16.03
C THR A 73 -2.68 2.73 17.48
N ASP A 74 -3.70 3.42 18.02
CA ASP A 74 -3.73 3.85 19.42
C ASP A 74 -3.78 2.65 20.38
N VAL A 75 -4.63 1.65 20.07
CA VAL A 75 -4.72 0.39 20.83
C VAL A 75 -3.38 -0.35 20.79
N VAL A 76 -2.80 -0.49 19.60
CA VAL A 76 -1.48 -1.13 19.41
C VAL A 76 -0.38 -0.38 20.15
N GLY A 77 -0.36 0.95 20.07
CA GLY A 77 0.58 1.82 20.77
C GLY A 77 0.51 1.63 22.29
N ALA A 78 -0.71 1.64 22.83
CA ALA A 78 -0.91 1.48 24.27
C ALA A 78 -0.57 0.07 24.77
N HIS A 79 -0.98 -0.98 24.04
CA HIS A 79 -0.87 -2.37 24.52
C HIS A 79 0.46 -3.04 24.18
N LEU A 80 1.06 -2.75 23.02
CA LEU A 80 2.29 -3.42 22.59
C LEU A 80 3.53 -2.57 22.81
N PHE A 81 3.40 -1.24 22.73
CA PHE A 81 4.53 -0.32 22.89
C PHE A 81 4.51 0.47 24.20
N GLY A 82 3.40 0.43 24.96
CA GLY A 82 3.26 1.15 26.22
C GLY A 82 3.28 2.68 26.07
N VAL A 83 2.97 3.20 24.89
CA VAL A 83 3.03 4.64 24.57
C VAL A 83 1.67 5.17 24.15
N ARG A 84 1.42 6.44 24.49
CA ARG A 84 0.31 7.21 23.90
C ARG A 84 0.80 7.82 22.60
N ILE A 85 0.07 7.58 21.52
CA ILE A 85 0.46 8.04 20.19
C ILE A 85 0.19 9.54 20.05
N ASP A 86 1.22 10.28 19.63
CA ASP A 86 1.13 11.69 19.26
C ASP A 86 1.23 11.82 17.73
N TYR A 87 0.17 12.33 17.12
CA TYR A 87 0.04 12.53 15.68
C TYR A 87 0.49 13.92 15.22
N THR A 88 1.06 14.74 16.11
CA THR A 88 1.54 16.08 15.78
C THR A 88 2.67 15.98 14.74
N PRO A 89 2.56 16.66 13.58
CA PRO A 89 3.61 16.64 12.57
C PRO A 89 4.92 17.21 13.11
N THR A 90 6.03 16.58 12.73
CA THR A 90 7.39 17.05 13.04
C THR A 90 7.99 17.80 11.86
N GLY A 91 9.07 18.55 12.10
CA GLY A 91 9.80 19.24 11.03
C GLY A 91 10.49 18.29 10.04
N SER A 92 10.80 17.05 10.44
CA SER A 92 11.35 16.01 9.54
C SER A 92 10.25 15.29 8.74
N GLY A 93 9.01 15.31 9.22
CA GLY A 93 7.90 14.54 8.65
C GLY A 93 7.81 13.11 9.17
N ASP A 94 8.77 12.65 9.98
CA ASP A 94 8.78 11.34 10.65
C ASP A 94 8.25 11.46 12.08
N THR A 95 7.35 10.56 12.46
CA THR A 95 6.71 10.49 13.77
C THR A 95 6.64 9.06 14.28
N ALA A 96 6.66 8.88 15.60
CA ALA A 96 6.41 7.56 16.20
C ALA A 96 5.03 7.00 15.78
N ALA A 97 4.03 7.88 15.63
CA ALA A 97 2.71 7.52 15.15
C ALA A 97 2.72 6.82 13.79
N GLN A 98 3.48 7.33 12.82
CA GLN A 98 3.59 6.70 11.49
C GLN A 98 4.22 5.31 11.58
N TRP A 99 5.27 5.13 12.37
CA TRP A 99 5.91 3.82 12.55
C TRP A 99 4.98 2.80 13.22
N VAL A 100 4.23 3.21 14.24
CA VAL A 100 3.23 2.34 14.88
C VAL A 100 2.06 2.04 13.94
N SER A 101 1.65 2.99 13.10
CA SER A 101 0.62 2.78 12.08
C SER A 101 1.06 1.77 11.01
N VAL A 102 2.32 1.85 10.54
CA VAL A 102 2.90 0.86 9.61
C VAL A 102 2.92 -0.53 10.25
N PHE A 103 3.34 -0.62 11.52
CA PHE A 103 3.31 -1.89 12.26
C PHE A 103 1.88 -2.42 12.43
N THR A 104 0.91 -1.55 12.70
CA THR A 104 -0.50 -1.89 12.81
C THR A 104 -1.03 -2.45 11.48
N TRP A 105 -0.69 -1.84 10.35
CA TRP A 105 -0.99 -2.37 9.02
C TRP A 105 -0.35 -3.72 8.75
N LEU A 106 0.86 -3.97 9.26
CA LEU A 106 1.52 -5.28 9.17
C LEU A 106 0.72 -6.34 9.93
N LEU A 107 0.27 -6.05 11.15
CA LEU A 107 -0.60 -6.95 11.92
C LEU A 107 -1.92 -7.22 11.19
N VAL A 108 -2.58 -6.17 10.67
CA VAL A 108 -3.81 -6.31 9.89
C VAL A 108 -3.59 -7.18 8.65
N ALA A 109 -2.47 -6.98 7.93
CA ALA A 109 -2.16 -7.78 6.75
C ALA A 109 -1.99 -9.27 7.09
N VAL A 110 -1.37 -9.61 8.23
CA VAL A 110 -1.28 -10.99 8.72
C VAL A 110 -2.67 -11.57 8.98
N VAL A 111 -3.51 -10.86 9.73
CA VAL A 111 -4.86 -11.32 10.09
C VAL A 111 -5.73 -11.49 8.85
N VAL A 112 -5.77 -10.48 7.97
CA VAL A 112 -6.55 -10.53 6.72
C VAL A 112 -6.05 -11.65 5.82
N THR A 113 -4.73 -11.86 5.71
CA THR A 113 -4.19 -12.97 4.92
C THR A 113 -4.61 -14.33 5.47
N ALA A 114 -4.59 -14.51 6.79
CA ALA A 114 -5.05 -15.73 7.43
C ALA A 114 -6.54 -15.98 7.16
N VAL A 115 -7.38 -14.96 7.37
CA VAL A 115 -8.84 -15.03 7.13
C VAL A 115 -9.15 -15.28 5.66
N TRP A 116 -8.49 -14.58 4.73
CA TRP A 116 -8.67 -14.76 3.29
C TRP A 116 -8.21 -16.15 2.82
N SER A 117 -7.20 -16.74 3.47
CA SER A 117 -6.66 -18.03 3.04
C SER A 117 -7.60 -19.22 3.27
N VAL A 118 -8.54 -19.12 4.23
CA VAL A 118 -9.48 -20.19 4.57
C VAL A 118 -10.52 -20.46 3.46
N PRO A 119 -11.30 -19.46 2.99
CA PRO A 119 -12.27 -19.66 1.92
C PRO A 119 -11.60 -19.82 0.55
N ASP A 120 -10.48 -19.12 0.30
CA ASP A 120 -9.88 -19.02 -1.04
C ASP A 120 -8.81 -20.10 -1.32
N ARG A 121 -8.88 -21.24 -0.64
CA ARG A 121 -7.88 -22.32 -0.70
C ARG A 121 -7.81 -23.02 -2.07
N ARG A 122 -8.94 -23.05 -2.80
CA ARG A 122 -9.09 -23.75 -4.09
C ARG A 122 -8.68 -22.93 -5.30
N ARG A 123 -8.44 -21.62 -5.14
CA ARG A 123 -8.11 -20.72 -6.25
C ARG A 123 -6.70 -21.00 -6.78
N PRO A 124 -6.52 -21.21 -8.10
CA PRO A 124 -5.24 -21.62 -8.68
C PRO A 124 -4.20 -20.49 -8.70
N ASP A 125 -4.62 -19.26 -8.99
CA ASP A 125 -3.75 -18.09 -9.15
C ASP A 125 -4.49 -16.77 -8.89
N TYR A 126 -3.74 -15.66 -8.98
CA TYR A 126 -4.23 -14.29 -8.87
C TYR A 126 -3.80 -13.40 -10.05
N SER A 127 -3.67 -13.94 -11.27
CA SER A 127 -3.07 -13.20 -12.40
C SER A 127 -3.71 -11.82 -12.62
N ARG A 128 -5.04 -11.74 -12.69
CA ARG A 128 -5.76 -10.46 -12.83
C ARG A 128 -5.57 -9.52 -11.64
N LEU A 129 -5.61 -10.03 -10.41
CA LEU A 129 -5.46 -9.18 -9.22
C LEU A 129 -4.01 -8.69 -9.07
N TYR A 130 -3.05 -9.50 -9.51
CA TYR A 130 -1.63 -9.16 -9.57
C TYR A 130 -1.33 -8.06 -10.58
N GLU A 131 -1.98 -8.06 -11.74
CA GLU A 131 -1.89 -6.95 -12.70
C GLU A 131 -2.37 -5.62 -12.09
N TRP A 132 -3.53 -5.62 -11.43
CA TRP A 132 -4.04 -4.44 -10.72
C TRP A 132 -3.11 -4.00 -9.59
N PHE A 133 -2.59 -4.95 -8.82
CA PHE A 133 -1.62 -4.66 -7.75
C PHE A 133 -0.37 -3.96 -8.28
N ARG A 134 0.18 -4.44 -9.41
CA ARG A 134 1.34 -3.82 -10.06
C ARG A 134 1.00 -2.43 -10.59
N LEU A 135 -0.15 -2.25 -11.22
CA LEU A 135 -0.59 -0.95 -11.72
C LEU A 135 -0.73 0.06 -10.58
N LEU A 136 -1.41 -0.32 -9.50
CA LEU A 136 -1.60 0.49 -8.30
C LEU A 136 -0.25 0.89 -7.69
N SER A 137 0.65 -0.08 -7.50
CA SER A 137 1.97 0.15 -6.91
C SER A 137 2.82 1.10 -7.78
N ARG A 138 2.77 0.96 -9.11
CA ARG A 138 3.46 1.87 -10.03
C ARG A 138 2.92 3.29 -9.94
N ALA A 139 1.60 3.46 -9.93
CA ALA A 139 0.98 4.77 -9.81
C ALA A 139 1.35 5.45 -8.47
N ALA A 140 1.35 4.68 -7.37
CA ALA A 140 1.77 5.18 -6.07
C ALA A 140 3.24 5.60 -6.06
N LEU A 141 4.15 4.76 -6.58
CA LEU A 141 5.58 5.08 -6.62
C LEU A 141 5.88 6.29 -7.51
N VAL A 142 5.27 6.38 -8.70
CA VAL A 142 5.46 7.53 -9.59
C VAL A 142 4.99 8.81 -8.91
N SER A 143 3.80 8.81 -8.32
CA SER A 143 3.28 10.00 -7.63
C SER A 143 4.11 10.39 -6.40
N ALA A 144 4.56 9.42 -5.60
CA ALA A 144 5.41 9.65 -4.45
C ALA A 144 6.78 10.22 -4.83
N LEU A 145 7.45 9.62 -5.81
CA LEU A 145 8.77 10.07 -6.25
C LEU A 145 8.73 11.43 -6.97
N LEU A 146 7.68 11.69 -7.75
CA LEU A 146 7.47 13.01 -8.35
C LEU A 146 7.24 14.08 -7.28
N LEU A 147 6.36 13.83 -6.31
CA LEU A 147 6.11 14.78 -5.22
C LEU A 147 7.39 15.01 -4.42
N TYR A 148 8.09 13.95 -4.04
CA TYR A 148 9.35 14.03 -3.32
C TYR A 148 10.40 14.85 -4.10
N GLY A 149 10.55 14.57 -5.40
CA GLY A 149 11.43 15.33 -6.29
C GLY A 149 11.07 16.81 -6.35
N MET A 150 9.78 17.15 -6.52
CA MET A 150 9.31 18.54 -6.54
C MET A 150 9.55 19.27 -5.22
N VAL A 151 9.32 18.60 -4.09
CA VAL A 151 9.59 19.16 -2.75
C VAL A 151 11.09 19.46 -2.57
N LYS A 152 11.98 18.61 -3.11
CA LYS A 152 13.44 18.79 -3.01
C LYS A 152 14.02 19.77 -4.04
N LEU A 153 13.40 19.89 -5.23
CA LEU A 153 13.82 20.85 -6.26
C LEU A 153 13.56 22.30 -5.84
N LEU A 154 12.50 22.54 -5.06
CA LEU A 154 12.21 23.86 -4.52
C LEU A 154 13.07 24.11 -3.27
N PRO A 155 13.77 25.26 -3.16
CA PRO A 155 14.64 25.60 -2.03
C PRO A 155 13.85 25.99 -0.77
N SER A 156 12.90 25.13 -0.37
CA SER A 156 12.07 25.29 0.82
C SER A 156 12.71 24.67 2.07
N GLN A 157 13.65 23.73 1.90
CA GLN A 157 14.23 22.92 2.97
C GLN A 157 15.68 23.32 3.33
N MET A 158 16.35 24.12 2.50
CA MET A 158 17.68 24.69 2.76
C MET A 158 17.65 26.18 2.42
N SER A 159 17.06 26.97 3.31
CA SER A 159 17.16 28.43 3.19
C SER A 159 18.63 28.81 3.44
N PHE A 160 19.31 29.32 2.41
CA PHE A 160 20.65 29.87 2.55
C PHE A 160 20.55 31.25 3.21
N GLY A 161 20.77 31.30 4.52
CA GLY A 161 20.97 32.55 5.24
C GLY A 161 22.36 33.11 4.93
N LEU A 162 22.43 34.18 4.13
CA LEU A 162 23.68 34.89 3.86
C LEU A 162 24.30 35.47 5.14
N ASP A 163 23.48 35.69 6.17
CA ASP A 163 23.84 36.12 7.52
C ASP A 163 24.72 35.12 8.29
N ARG A 164 24.83 33.87 7.82
CA ARG A 164 25.72 32.86 8.42
C ARG A 164 27.07 32.71 7.71
N LEU A 165 27.29 33.47 6.63
CA LEU A 165 28.50 33.40 5.79
C LEU A 165 29.38 34.64 5.88
N VAL A 166 29.03 35.63 6.73
CA VAL A 166 29.76 36.89 6.90
C VAL A 166 29.99 37.17 8.38
#